data_AF-A0AAJ7RAD3-F1
#
_entry.id   AF-A0AAJ7RAD3-F1
#
_cell.length_a   1.000
_cell.length_b   1.000
_cell.length_c   1.000
_cell.angle_alpha   90.00
_cell.angle_beta   90.00
_cell.angle_gamma   90.00
#
_symmetry.space_group_name_H-M   'P 1'
#
loop_
_entity.id
_entity.type
_entity.pdbx_description
1 polymer ?
#
loop_
_entity_poly.entity_id
_entity_poly.type
_entity_poly.pdbx_seq_one_letter_code
_entity_poly.pdbx_strand_id
1 'polypeptide(L)'
;MSVADFSGLSTTSAHRIASRVTNVLARLRPRFVKRSSTNEEIRQQQEQFYRIARFPKIIGCIDCTYCHVKSFGREEAELFRYRKGYLSINVQAVSNANMEITDIVARWQGSVHDSTIFNNSRLCETFKQGHYGDAIC
;
A
#
# COMPACT_ATOMS: atom_id res chain seq x y z
N MET A 1 -21.48 14.45 11.23
CA MET A 1 -22.01 13.38 12.10
C MET A 1 -20.96 12.30 12.17
N SER A 2 -20.31 12.11 13.31
CA SER A 2 -19.19 11.17 13.47
C SER A 2 -19.68 9.85 14.10
N VAL A 3 -18.94 8.76 13.88
CA VAL A 3 -19.24 7.43 14.48
C VAL A 3 -19.32 7.48 16.02
N ALA A 4 -18.62 8.43 16.65
CA ALA A 4 -18.66 8.67 18.09
C ALA A 4 -20.05 9.19 18.54
N ASP A 5 -20.69 10.03 17.73
CA ASP A 5 -22.00 10.61 18.04
C ASP A 5 -23.12 9.55 18.02
N PHE A 6 -22.96 8.48 17.23
CA PHE A 6 -23.92 7.38 17.10
C PHE A 6 -23.80 6.34 18.22
N SER A 7 -22.64 6.24 18.87
CA SER A 7 -22.31 5.17 19.83
C SER A 7 -22.28 5.64 21.30
N GLY A 8 -22.58 6.91 21.57
CA GLY A 8 -22.49 7.49 22.93
C GLY A 8 -21.05 7.56 23.47
N LEU A 9 -20.05 7.40 22.61
CA LEU A 9 -18.64 7.39 22.98
C LEU A 9 -18.02 8.77 22.84
N SER A 10 -17.14 9.15 23.77
CA SER A 10 -16.32 10.35 23.57
C SER A 10 -15.40 10.18 22.35
N THR A 11 -15.15 11.28 21.63
CA THR A 11 -14.18 11.31 20.51
C THR A 11 -12.81 10.76 20.91
N THR A 12 -12.38 11.02 22.15
CA THR A 12 -11.13 10.51 22.70
C THR A 12 -11.14 8.99 22.84
N SER A 13 -12.23 8.41 23.35
CA SER A 13 -12.39 6.96 23.46
C SER A 13 -12.39 6.30 22.07
N ALA A 14 -13.13 6.88 21.11
CA ALA A 14 -13.15 6.40 19.73
C ALA A 14 -11.75 6.41 19.10
N HIS A 15 -10.97 7.50 19.29
CA HIS A 15 -9.60 7.59 18.78
C HIS A 15 -8.67 6.54 19.40
N ARG A 16 -8.77 6.30 20.72
CA ARG A 16 -7.99 5.27 21.40
C ARG A 16 -8.31 3.87 20.90
N ILE A 17 -9.58 3.56 20.69
CA ILE A 17 -10.03 2.27 20.16
C ILE A 17 -9.51 2.09 18.73
N ALA A 18 -9.70 3.09 17.87
CA ALA A 18 -9.22 3.04 16.49
C ALA A 18 -7.69 2.81 16.44
N SER A 19 -6.91 3.56 17.21
CA SER A 19 -5.46 3.39 17.30
C SER A 19 -5.07 1.99 17.79
N ARG A 20 -5.75 1.45 18.80
CA ARG A 20 -5.49 0.10 19.31
C ARG A 20 -5.78 -0.97 18.27
N VAL A 21 -6.93 -0.90 17.61
CA VAL A 21 -7.34 -1.88 16.59
C VAL A 21 -6.43 -1.80 15.38
N THR A 22 -6.16 -0.61 14.86
CA THR A 22 -5.25 -0.41 13.71
C THR A 22 -3.86 -0.96 14.00
N ASN A 23 -3.31 -0.76 15.21
CA ASN A 23 -2.01 -1.32 15.59
C ASN A 23 -2.01 -2.85 15.59
N VAL A 24 -3.09 -3.49 16.04
CA VAL A 24 -3.21 -4.96 16.00
C VAL A 24 -3.32 -5.45 14.55
N LEU A 25 -4.14 -4.81 13.73
CA LEU A 25 -4.26 -5.15 12.30
C LEU A 25 -2.92 -4.98 11.56
N ALA A 26 -2.19 -3.91 11.82
CA ALA A 26 -0.87 -3.67 11.23
C ALA A 26 0.12 -4.77 11.60
N ARG A 27 0.06 -5.32 12.83
CA ARG A 27 0.89 -6.47 13.25
C ARG A 27 0.52 -7.77 12.54
N LEU A 28 -0.72 -7.91 12.09
CA LEU A 28 -1.17 -9.06 11.30
C LEU A 28 -0.76 -8.97 9.82
N ARG A 29 -0.28 -7.82 9.35
CA ARG A 29 0.16 -7.62 7.95
C ARG A 29 1.02 -8.77 7.41
N PRO A 30 2.10 -9.24 8.08
CA PRO A 30 2.95 -10.29 7.51
C PRO A 30 2.25 -11.62 7.28
N ARG A 31 1.09 -11.84 7.93
CA ARG A 31 0.27 -13.05 7.76
C ARG A 31 -0.61 -12.98 6.51
N PHE A 32 -1.14 -11.80 6.17
CA PHE A 32 -2.16 -11.63 5.14
C PHE A 32 -1.67 -10.91 3.89
N VAL A 33 -0.78 -9.91 4.03
CA VAL A 33 -0.19 -9.18 2.91
C VAL A 33 1.08 -9.91 2.49
N LYS A 34 0.91 -10.88 1.60
CA LYS A 34 1.98 -11.71 1.07
C LYS A 34 1.96 -11.68 -0.44
N ARG A 35 3.14 -11.74 -1.04
CA ARG A 35 3.31 -11.91 -2.47
C ARG A 35 3.35 -13.39 -2.82
N SER A 36 2.97 -13.69 -4.06
CA SER A 36 3.24 -14.99 -4.67
C SER A 36 4.73 -15.27 -4.63
N SER A 37 5.11 -16.40 -4.04
CA SER A 37 6.50 -16.77 -3.81
C SER A 37 6.91 -18.00 -4.61
N THR A 38 5.93 -18.84 -4.96
CA THR A 38 6.14 -20.06 -5.75
C THR A 38 5.79 -19.83 -7.22
N ASN A 39 6.42 -20.61 -8.11
CA ASN A 39 6.12 -20.56 -9.54
C ASN A 39 4.66 -20.91 -9.85
N GLU A 40 4.03 -21.76 -9.04
CA GLU A 40 2.62 -22.11 -9.19
C GLU A 40 1.71 -20.93 -8.86
N GLU A 41 1.92 -20.26 -7.72
CA GLU A 41 1.16 -19.04 -7.35
C GLU A 41 1.33 -17.92 -8.38
N ILE A 42 2.55 -17.75 -8.91
CA ILE A 42 2.85 -16.77 -9.97
C ILE A 42 2.03 -17.10 -11.23
N ARG A 43 2.06 -18.35 -11.69
CA ARG A 43 1.31 -18.78 -12.88
C ARG A 43 -0.19 -18.60 -12.68
N GLN A 44 -0.71 -18.97 -11.52
CA GLN A 44 -2.13 -18.79 -11.18
C GLN A 44 -2.54 -17.31 -11.24
N GLN A 45 -1.69 -16.39 -10.73
CA GLN A 45 -1.94 -14.95 -10.84
C GLN A 45 -1.97 -14.47 -12.29
N GLN A 46 -1.01 -14.91 -13.11
CA GLN A 46 -0.98 -14.58 -14.54
C GLN A 46 -2.23 -15.06 -15.27
N GLU A 47 -2.71 -16.26 -14.97
CA GLU A 47 -3.95 -16.81 -15.53
C GLU A 47 -5.19 -16.03 -15.05
N GLN A 48 -5.21 -15.54 -13.80
CA GLN A 48 -6.29 -14.68 -13.29
C GLN A 48 -6.34 -13.34 -14.04
N PHE A 49 -5.22 -12.63 -14.16
CA PHE A 49 -5.16 -11.37 -14.91
C PHE A 49 -5.49 -11.56 -16.39
N TYR A 50 -5.00 -12.64 -17.00
CA TYR A 50 -5.31 -12.96 -18.39
C TYR A 50 -6.80 -13.21 -18.62
N ARG A 51 -7.51 -13.82 -17.65
CA ARG A 51 -8.97 -13.99 -17.75
C ARG A 51 -9.74 -12.67 -17.68
N ILE A 52 -9.25 -11.69 -16.92
CA ILE A 52 -9.91 -10.39 -16.76
C ILE A 52 -9.76 -9.52 -18.01
N ALA A 53 -8.52 -9.33 -18.48
CA ALA A 53 -8.22 -8.30 -19.49
C ALA A 53 -7.36 -8.81 -20.67
N ARG A 54 -7.13 -10.14 -20.76
CA ARG A 54 -6.24 -10.75 -21.77
C ARG A 54 -4.80 -10.23 -21.73
N PHE A 55 -4.39 -9.65 -20.60
CA PHE A 55 -3.03 -9.15 -20.42
C PHE A 55 -2.15 -10.26 -19.84
N PRO A 56 -1.18 -10.80 -20.60
CA PRO A 56 -0.41 -11.95 -20.17
C PRO A 56 0.69 -11.56 -19.19
N LYS A 57 1.16 -12.53 -18.40
CA LYS A 57 2.35 -12.42 -17.52
C LYS A 57 2.25 -11.42 -16.35
N ILE A 58 1.08 -10.84 -16.11
CA ILE A 58 0.85 -9.93 -14.98
C ILE A 58 0.78 -10.69 -13.66
N ILE A 59 1.51 -10.23 -12.65
CA ILE A 59 1.47 -10.81 -11.29
C ILE A 59 0.91 -9.85 -10.24
N GLY A 60 0.67 -8.60 -10.62
CA GLY A 60 0.06 -7.59 -9.77
C GLY A 60 -0.13 -6.29 -10.52
N CYS A 61 -0.86 -5.36 -9.89
CA CYS A 61 -0.97 -3.97 -10.32
C CYS A 61 -0.40 -3.08 -9.23
N ILE A 62 0.59 -2.27 -9.60
CA ILE A 62 1.23 -1.30 -8.71
C ILE A 62 0.59 0.09 -8.88
N ASP A 63 0.33 0.75 -7.75
CA ASP A 63 -0.07 2.16 -7.73
C ASP A 63 0.42 2.84 -6.46
N CYS A 64 0.51 4.17 -6.50
CA CYS A 64 0.83 5.02 -5.35
C CYS A 64 -0.36 5.89 -4.97
N THR A 65 -0.65 5.97 -3.67
CA THR A 65 -1.76 6.77 -3.13
C THR A 65 -1.31 7.68 -2.01
N TYR A 66 -1.88 8.88 -1.94
CA TYR A 66 -1.58 9.89 -0.94
C TYR A 66 -2.53 9.80 0.25
N CYS A 67 -2.05 9.27 1.37
CA CYS A 67 -2.77 9.24 2.64
C CYS A 67 -2.59 10.57 3.37
N HIS A 68 -3.67 11.36 3.47
CA HIS A 68 -3.62 12.69 4.07
C HIS A 68 -3.30 12.62 5.57
N VAL A 69 -2.43 13.52 6.02
CA VAL A 69 -2.06 13.66 7.43
C VAL A 69 -2.24 15.09 7.89
N LYS A 70 -2.49 15.27 9.19
CA LYS A 70 -2.50 16.61 9.79
C LYS A 70 -1.06 17.11 9.95
N SER A 71 -0.87 18.41 9.79
CA SER A 71 0.42 19.04 10.09
C SER A 71 0.74 18.89 11.56
N PHE A 72 1.97 18.50 11.87
CA PHE A 72 2.50 18.49 13.23
C PHE A 72 3.25 19.78 13.58
N GLY A 73 3.16 20.82 12.72
CA GLY A 73 3.78 22.14 12.97
C GLY A 73 5.30 22.14 12.95
N ARG A 74 5.94 21.15 12.30
CA ARG A 74 7.40 21.03 12.20
C ARG A 74 7.91 21.71 10.94
N GLU A 75 9.16 22.17 10.98
CA GLU A 75 9.88 22.77 9.84
C GLU A 75 9.91 21.83 8.61
N GLU A 76 9.90 20.52 8.85
CA GLU A 76 9.89 19.46 7.84
C GLU A 76 8.52 19.25 7.16
N ALA A 77 7.48 20.02 7.49
CA ALA A 77 6.13 19.80 6.96
C ALA A 77 6.08 19.86 5.42
N GLU A 78 6.92 20.68 4.79
CA GLU A 78 6.99 20.77 3.32
C GLU A 78 7.42 19.45 2.66
N LEU A 79 8.19 18.60 3.34
CA LEU A 79 8.54 17.28 2.81
C LEU A 79 7.31 16.40 2.62
N PHE A 80 6.27 16.59 3.43
CA PHE A 80 5.02 15.84 3.33
C PHE A 80 4.02 16.47 2.36
N ARG A 81 4.29 17.68 1.85
CA ARG A 81 3.40 18.37 0.93
C ARG A 81 3.52 17.76 -0.47
N TYR A 82 2.44 17.20 -0.98
CA TYR A 82 2.41 16.75 -2.38
C TYR A 82 1.90 17.87 -3.31
N ARG A 83 1.93 17.62 -4.62
CA ARG A 83 1.63 18.62 -5.68
C ARG A 83 0.30 19.38 -5.51
N LYS A 84 -0.73 18.81 -4.88
CA LYS A 84 -2.02 19.51 -4.65
C LYS A 84 -2.03 20.35 -3.36
N GLY A 85 -0.89 20.50 -2.68
CA GLY A 85 -0.73 21.40 -1.56
C GLY A 85 -1.14 20.85 -0.19
N TYR A 86 -1.55 19.59 -0.08
CA TYR A 86 -1.86 18.96 1.21
C TYR A 86 -0.70 18.11 1.73
N LEU A 87 -0.67 17.89 3.04
CA LEU A 87 0.31 17.01 3.68
C LEU A 87 -0.17 15.56 3.62
N SER A 88 0.73 14.66 3.24
CA SER A 88 0.43 13.25 3.05
C SER A 88 1.63 12.34 3.24
N ILE A 89 1.34 11.07 3.47
CA ILE A 89 2.27 9.95 3.30
C ILE A 89 1.97 9.35 1.93
N ASN A 90 3.00 9.23 1.08
CA ASN A 90 2.87 8.52 -0.18
C ASN A 90 3.03 7.01 0.08
N VAL A 91 2.02 6.24 -0.34
CA VAL A 91 1.91 4.81 -0.08
C VAL A 91 1.86 4.07 -1.41
N GLN A 92 2.88 3.25 -1.68
CA GLN A 92 2.82 2.28 -2.78
C GLN A 92 2.07 1.04 -2.30
N ALA A 93 1.14 0.55 -3.12
CA ALA A 93 0.46 -0.72 -2.92
C ALA A 93 0.54 -1.57 -4.19
N VAL A 94 0.59 -2.88 -4.01
CA VAL A 94 0.41 -3.86 -5.10
C VAL A 94 -0.84 -4.65 -4.81
N SER A 95 -1.71 -4.78 -5.81
CA SER A 95 -2.90 -5.62 -5.74
C SER A 95 -2.80 -6.81 -6.70
N ASN A 96 -3.44 -7.92 -6.34
CA ASN A 96 -3.60 -9.07 -7.22
C ASN A 96 -4.89 -8.96 -8.06
N ALA A 97 -5.15 -9.96 -8.90
CA ALA A 97 -6.34 -9.98 -9.76
C ALA A 97 -7.67 -10.02 -8.97
N ASN A 98 -7.63 -10.43 -7.70
CA ASN A 98 -8.78 -10.44 -6.79
C ASN A 98 -8.93 -9.12 -6.00
N MET A 99 -8.16 -8.08 -6.35
CA MET A 99 -8.11 -6.80 -5.65
C MET A 99 -7.59 -6.89 -4.19
N GLU A 100 -6.86 -7.96 -3.85
CA GLU A 100 -6.24 -8.11 -2.55
C GLU A 100 -4.86 -7.45 -2.54
N ILE A 101 -4.54 -6.73 -1.46
CA ILE A 101 -3.22 -6.10 -1.30
C ILE A 101 -2.18 -7.17 -0.98
N THR A 102 -1.21 -7.35 -1.86
CA THR A 102 -0.12 -8.34 -1.73
C THR A 102 1.20 -7.71 -1.30
N ASP A 103 1.34 -6.40 -1.47
CA ASP A 103 2.46 -5.62 -0.96
C ASP A 103 2.08 -4.18 -0.65
N ILE A 104 2.77 -3.59 0.32
CA ILE A 104 2.55 -2.21 0.73
C ILE A 104 3.84 -1.58 1.27
N VAL A 105 4.11 -0.36 0.83
CA VAL A 105 5.21 0.50 1.30
C VAL A 105 4.62 1.84 1.73
N ALA A 106 4.38 2.01 3.04
CA ALA A 106 3.71 3.17 3.63
C ALA A 106 4.66 3.99 4.52
N ARG A 107 5.77 4.49 3.96
CA ARG A 107 6.83 5.16 4.74
C ARG A 107 7.38 6.45 4.11
N TRP A 108 6.89 6.83 2.94
CA TRP A 108 7.47 7.94 2.18
C TRP A 108 6.68 9.21 2.38
N GLN A 109 7.40 10.33 2.38
CA GLN A 109 6.79 11.65 2.47
C GLN A 109 6.02 11.97 1.18
N GLY A 110 4.98 12.79 1.28
CA GLY A 110 4.11 13.15 0.16
C GLY A 110 4.79 13.85 -1.02
N SER A 111 5.94 14.49 -0.81
CA SER A 111 6.71 15.11 -1.91
C SER A 111 7.49 14.10 -2.77
N VAL A 112 7.64 12.86 -2.30
CA VAL A 112 8.46 11.84 -2.97
C VAL A 112 7.73 11.28 -4.19
N HIS A 113 8.45 11.21 -5.31
CA HIS A 113 7.96 10.63 -6.56
C HIS A 113 7.79 9.11 -6.49
N ASP A 114 6.74 8.61 -7.14
CA ASP A 114 6.38 7.19 -7.17
C ASP A 114 7.52 6.30 -7.71
N SER A 115 8.27 6.80 -8.70
CA SER A 115 9.44 6.09 -9.25
C SER A 115 10.55 5.90 -8.20
N THR A 116 10.79 6.90 -7.34
CA THR A 116 11.73 6.79 -6.22
C THR A 116 11.27 5.75 -5.21
N ILE A 117 9.97 5.69 -4.93
CA ILE A 117 9.38 4.70 -4.02
C ILE A 117 9.57 3.30 -4.57
N PHE A 118 9.21 3.08 -5.84
CA PHE A 118 9.37 1.79 -6.52
C PHE A 118 10.83 1.35 -6.54
N ASN A 119 11.76 2.23 -6.93
CA ASN A 119 13.19 1.92 -7.01
C ASN A 119 13.79 1.52 -5.65
N ASN A 120 13.23 2.01 -4.55
CA ASN A 120 13.64 1.69 -3.17
C ASN A 120 12.68 0.69 -2.48
N SER A 121 11.87 -0.02 -3.26
CA SER A 121 10.97 -1.05 -2.75
C SER A 121 11.60 -2.43 -2.90
N ARG A 122 11.22 -3.34 -2.00
CA ARG A 122 11.55 -4.77 -2.12
C ARG A 122 10.97 -5.37 -3.41
N LEU A 123 9.95 -4.74 -4.02
CA LEU A 123 9.39 -5.21 -5.30
C LEU A 123 10.43 -5.12 -6.41
N CYS A 124 10.97 -3.92 -6.60
CA CYS A 124 11.97 -3.65 -7.63
C CYS A 124 13.22 -4.53 -7.45
N GLU A 125 13.67 -4.72 -6.21
CA GLU A 125 14.78 -5.62 -5.91
C GLU A 125 14.50 -7.08 -6.30
N THR A 126 13.33 -7.62 -5.93
CA THR A 126 12.95 -8.99 -6.28
C THR A 126 12.81 -9.20 -7.79
N PHE A 127 12.31 -8.19 -8.52
CA PHE A 127 12.29 -8.21 -9.99
C PHE A 127 13.69 -8.21 -10.59
N LYS A 128 14.60 -7.36 -10.09
CA LYS A 128 15.99 -7.29 -10.55
C LYS A 128 16.77 -8.59 -10.30
N GLN A 129 16.44 -9.33 -9.25
CA GLN A 129 17.01 -10.64 -8.95
C GLN A 129 16.49 -11.77 -9.84
N GLY A 130 15.51 -11.50 -10.71
CA GLY A 130 14.95 -12.50 -11.63
C GLY A 130 14.00 -13.51 -10.96
N HIS A 131 13.56 -13.27 -9.72
CA HIS A 131 12.67 -14.18 -8.98
C HIS A 131 11.35 -14.46 -9.72
N TYR A 132 10.85 -13.47 -10.47
CA TYR A 132 9.61 -13.59 -11.23
C TYR A 132 9.81 -13.91 -12.72
N GLY A 133 11.04 -14.22 -13.16
CA GLY A 133 11.33 -14.52 -14.56
C GLY A 133 10.93 -13.39 -15.51
N ASP A 134 10.04 -13.69 -16.45
CA ASP A 134 9.53 -12.78 -17.47
C ASP A 134 8.18 -12.12 -17.10
N ALA A 135 7.77 -12.24 -15.84
CA ALA A 135 6.56 -11.59 -15.33
C ALA A 135 6.67 -10.06 -15.30
N ILE A 136 5.51 -9.42 -15.25
CA ILE A 136 5.34 -7.97 -15.18
C ILE A 136 4.34 -7.56 -14.10
N CYS A 137 4.45 -6.34 -13.60
CA CYS A 137 3.60 -5.74 -12.57
C CYS A 137 3.33 -4.28 -12.89
#